data_AF-A0A7C0WAN6-F1
#
_entry.id   AF-A0A7C0WAN6-F1
#
_cell.length_a   1.000
_cell.length_b   1.000
_cell.length_c   1.000
_cell.angle_alpha   90.00
_cell.angle_beta   90.00
_cell.angle_gamma   90.00
#
_symmetry.space_group_name_H-M   'P 1'
#
loop_
_entity.id
_entity.type
_entity.pdbx_description
1 polymer ?
#
loop_
_entity_poly.entity_id
_entity_poly.type
_entity_poly.pdbx_seq_one_letter_code
_entity_poly.pdbx_strand_id
1 'polypeptide(L)' 'MINILFVCSGNSVRSQMAEGLGRAMSDGNCEIKSAGTMPIGVHPDTVACMKEI' A
#
# COMPACT_ATOMS: atom_id res chain seq x y z
N MET A 1 15.84 3.70 -11.54
CA MET A 1 14.66 3.96 -10.67
C MET A 1 14.30 2.64 -10.03
N ILE A 2 14.15 2.59 -8.70
CA ILE A 2 13.88 1.34 -7.97
C ILE A 2 12.36 1.14 -7.91
N ASN A 3 11.91 -0.08 -8.19
CA ASN A 3 10.49 -0.45 -8.15
C ASN A 3 10.25 -1.37 -6.96
N ILE A 4 9.25 -1.04 -6.14
CA ILE A 4 8.88 -1.82 -4.95
C ILE A 4 7.42 -2.22 -5.06
N LEU A 5 7.15 -3.53 -4.89
CA LEU A 5 5.82 -4.11 -4.87
C LEU A 5 5.54 -4.74 -3.51
N PHE A 6 4.57 -4.20 -2.77
CA PHE A 6 4.08 -4.81 -1.54
C PHE A 6 2.94 -5.80 -1.84
N VAL A 7 3.08 -7.05 -1.42
CA VAL A 7 2.11 -8.11 -1.72
C VAL A 7 1.48 -8.63 -0.43
N CYS A 8 0.15 -8.73 -0.41
CA CYS A 8 -0.58 -9.50 0.61
C CYS A 8 -1.66 -10.38 -0.04
N SER A 9 -2.47 -11.11 0.73
CA SER A 9 -3.52 -11.95 0.13
C SER A 9 -4.61 -11.11 -0.54
N GLY A 10 -5.17 -10.12 0.17
CA GLY A 10 -6.39 -9.42 -0.24
C GLY A 10 -6.22 -8.11 -1.00
N ASN A 11 -4.98 -7.60 -1.11
CA ASN A 11 -4.70 -6.20 -1.46
C ASN A 11 -5.64 -5.18 -0.77
N SER A 12 -5.95 -5.42 0.51
CA SER A 12 -7.08 -4.76 1.20
C SER A 12 -6.65 -3.89 2.37
N VAL A 13 -5.66 -4.37 3.15
CA VAL A 13 -5.17 -3.72 4.37
C VAL A 13 -3.66 -3.53 4.31
N ARG A 14 -2.88 -4.56 4.68
CA ARG A 14 -1.42 -4.47 4.88
C ARG A 14 -0.67 -3.90 3.68
N SER A 15 -0.91 -4.41 2.48
CA SER A 15 -0.18 -3.96 1.29
C SER A 15 -0.60 -2.56 0.84
N GLN A 16 -1.85 -2.15 1.08
CA GLN A 16 -2.35 -0.80 0.80
C GLN A 16 -1.74 0.23 1.76
N MET A 17 -1.69 -0.08 3.06
CA MET A 17 -1.00 0.77 4.06
C MET A 17 0.48 0.90 3.71
N ALA A 18 1.15 -0.20 3.35
CA ALA A 18 2.55 -0.18 2.95
C ALA A 18 2.80 0.63 1.67
N GLU A 19 1.89 0.60 0.68
CA GLU A 19 1.98 1.46 -0.49
C GLU A 19 1.86 2.95 -0.12
N GLY A 20 0.90 3.31 0.72
CA GLY A 20 0.71 4.70 1.18
C GLY A 20 1.93 5.23 1.92
N LEU A 21 2.40 4.49 2.92
CA LEU A 21 3.60 4.82 3.69
C LEU A 21 4.85 4.88 2.79
N GLY A 22 5.03 3.86 1.95
CA GLY A 22 6.18 3.79 1.04
C GLY A 22 6.25 4.98 0.08
N ARG A 23 5.10 5.45 -0.43
CA ARG A 23 5.04 6.66 -1.26
C ARG A 23 5.41 7.92 -0.49
N ALA A 24 4.91 8.06 0.74
CA ALA A 24 5.22 9.21 1.59
C ALA A 24 6.71 9.25 1.98
N MET A 25 7.33 8.08 2.17
CA MET A 25 8.72 7.96 2.63
C MET A 25 9.77 7.91 1.50
N SER A 26 9.38 7.67 0.25
CA SER A 26 10.35 7.46 -0.83
C SER A 26 10.93 8.75 -1.42
N ASP A 27 10.36 9.93 -1.10
CA ASP A 27 10.68 11.22 -1.71
C ASP A 27 10.72 11.17 -3.25
N GLY A 28 9.88 10.32 -3.85
CA GLY A 28 9.82 10.12 -5.31
C GLY A 28 10.97 9.32 -5.92
N ASN A 29 11.90 8.79 -5.11
CA ASN A 29 13.05 8.02 -5.60
C ASN A 29 12.71 6.58 -6.02
N CYS A 30 11.55 6.09 -5.57
CA CYS A 30 11.06 4.74 -5.84
C CYS A 30 9.66 4.77 -6.44
N GLU A 31 9.40 3.90 -7.42
CA GLU A 31 8.03 3.58 -7.85
C GLU A 31 7.42 2.57 -6.88
N ILE A 32 6.38 2.98 -6.16
CA ILE A 32 5.73 2.17 -5.12
C ILE A 32 4.35 1.71 -5.58
N LYS A 33 4.12 0.38 -5.51
CA LYS A 33 2.86 -0.28 -5.85
C LYS A 33 2.51 -1.37 -4.82
N SER A 34 1.25 -1.80 -4.81
CA SER A 34 0.77 -2.96 -4.07
C SER A 34 -0.08 -3.90 -4.91
N ALA A 35 -0.10 -5.17 -4.51
CA ALA A 35 -0.89 -6.21 -5.16
C ALA A 35 -1.41 -7.23 -4.14
N GLY A 36 -2.27 -8.13 -4.61
CA GLY A 36 -2.64 -9.31 -3.84
C GLY A 36 -2.99 -10.50 -4.69
N THR A 37 -2.83 -11.68 -4.11
CA THR A 37 -3.09 -12.95 -4.81
C THR A 37 -4.58 -13.20 -5.04
N MET A 38 -5.44 -12.63 -4.19
CA MET A 38 -6.90 -12.64 -4.30
C MET A 38 -7.45 -11.26 -3.87
N PRO A 39 -7.39 -10.23 -4.75
CA PRO A 39 -7.83 -8.89 -4.40
C PRO A 39 -9.31 -8.84 -4.04
N ILE A 40 -9.64 -8.22 -2.90
CA ILE A 40 -11.03 -8.11 -2.38
C ILE A 40 -11.48 -6.67 -2.15
N GLY A 41 -10.73 -5.69 -2.67
CA GLY A 41 -10.97 -4.26 -2.45
C GLY A 41 -10.35 -3.74 -1.15
N VAL A 42 -10.26 -2.41 -1.03
CA VAL A 42 -9.63 -1.76 0.14
C VAL A 42 -10.61 -1.75 1.32
N HIS A 43 -10.17 -2.25 2.47
CA HIS A 43 -10.98 -2.23 3.69
C HIS A 43 -11.20 -0.77 4.14
N PRO A 44 -12.42 -0.37 4.57
CA PRO A 44 -12.69 1.01 5.00
C PRO A 44 -11.73 1.49 6.10
N ASP A 45 -11.45 0.64 7.08
CA ASP A 45 -10.53 0.96 8.18
C ASP A 45 -9.09 1.19 7.72
N THR A 46 -8.67 0.61 6.59
CA THR A 46 -7.36 0.94 5.99
C THR A 46 -7.28 2.42 5.68
N VAL A 47 -8.34 2.98 5.07
CA VAL A 47 -8.40 4.40 4.75
C VAL A 47 -8.54 5.25 6.01
N ALA A 48 -9.30 4.78 7.00
CA ALA A 48 -9.46 5.48 8.28
C ALA A 48 -8.12 5.59 9.03
N CYS A 49 -7.42 4.47 9.23
CA CYS A 49 -6.12 4.45 9.91
C CYS A 49 -5.05 5.28 9.18
N MET A 50 -5.02 5.22 7.84
CA MET A 50 -4.04 6.00 7.07
C MET A 50 -4.30 7.53 7.13
N LYS A 51 -5.49 7.97 7.55
CA LYS A 51 -5.79 9.41 7.78
C LYS A 51 -5.40 9.89 9.18
N GLU A 52 -5.04 8.99 10.09
CA GLU A 52 -4.59 9.33 11.44
C GLU A 52 -3.10 9.75 11.48
N ILE A 53 -2.39 9.65 10.35
CA ILE A 53 -0.96 9.90 10.20
C ILE A 53 -0.64 10.89 9.09
#